data_AF-A0A7C3YWX2-F1
#
_entry.id   AF-A0A7C3YWX2-F1
#
_cell.length_a   1.000
_cell.length_b   1.000
_cell.length_c   1.000
_cell.angle_alpha   90.00
_cell.angle_beta   90.00
_cell.angle_gamma   90.00
#
_symmetry.space_group_name_H-M   'P 1'
#
loop_
_entity.id
_entity.type
_entity.pdbx_description
1 polymer ?
#
loop_
_entity_poly.entity_id
_entity_poly.type
_entity_poly.pdbx_seq_one_letter_code
_entity_poly.pdbx_strand_id
1 'polypeptide(L)'
;MLRYLLVLAAFTVIKYSKKRKNKYLSLVRRIGKNRAIVAIARILAETIFTMLKKNFDFEDEIISLTEKKVREMIERTKSELREIGIQESIKLIL
;
A
#
# COMPACT_ATOMS: atom_id res chain seq x y z
N MET A 1 -19.21 -14.62 -13.05
CA MET A 1 -19.05 -14.39 -11.60
C MET A 1 -17.90 -13.45 -11.25
N LEU A 2 -16.65 -13.73 -11.63
CA LEU A 2 -15.49 -12.90 -11.24
C LEU A 2 -15.59 -11.42 -11.67
N ARG A 3 -16.06 -11.15 -12.90
CA ARG A 3 -16.26 -9.78 -13.42
C ARG A 3 -17.21 -8.95 -12.55
N TYR A 4 -18.28 -9.57 -12.05
CA TYR A 4 -19.30 -8.90 -11.24
C TYR A 4 -18.77 -8.53 -9.85
N LEU A 5 -18.10 -9.49 -9.18
CA LEU A 5 -17.44 -9.27 -7.89
C LEU A 5 -16.42 -8.13 -7.94
N LEU A 6 -15.61 -8.07 -8.99
CA LEU A 6 -14.61 -7.01 -9.17
C LEU A 6 -15.22 -5.62 -9.38
N VAL A 7 -16.35 -5.54 -10.08
CA VAL A 7 -17.08 -4.28 -10.25
C VAL A 7 -17.72 -3.84 -8.93
N LEU A 8 -18.30 -4.75 -8.15
CA LEU A 8 -18.80 -4.45 -6.81
C LEU A 8 -17.68 -3.94 -5.89
N ALA A 9 -16.55 -4.64 -5.86
CA ALA A 9 -15.38 -4.22 -5.09
C ALA A 9 -14.90 -2.82 -5.51
N ALA A 10 -14.89 -2.53 -6.82
CA ALA A 10 -14.55 -1.21 -7.34
C ALA A 10 -15.51 -0.12 -6.83
N PHE A 11 -16.83 -0.39 -6.82
CA PHE A 11 -17.81 0.55 -6.24
C PHE A 11 -17.57 0.80 -4.75
N THR A 12 -17.34 -0.26 -3.98
CA THR A 12 -17.04 -0.16 -2.53
C THR A 12 -15.79 0.68 -2.30
N VAL A 13 -14.70 0.38 -3.02
CA VAL A 13 -13.43 1.11 -2.89
C VAL A 13 -13.59 2.59 -3.29
N ILE A 14 -14.36 2.91 -4.34
CA ILE A 14 -14.66 4.29 -4.74
C ILE A 14 -15.48 5.01 -3.66
N LYS A 15 -16.41 4.31 -3.00
CA LYS A 15 -17.26 4.89 -1.94
C LYS A 15 -16.46 5.28 -0.71
N TYR A 16 -15.55 4.42 -0.26
CA TYR A 16 -14.86 4.60 1.02
C TYR A 16 -13.46 5.24 0.92
N SER A 17 -12.76 5.15 -0.23
CA SER A 17 -11.43 5.74 -0.40
C SER A 17 -11.45 7.03 -1.20
N LYS A 18 -11.14 8.17 -0.54
CA LYS A 18 -11.03 9.49 -1.19
C LYS A 18 -10.02 9.48 -2.35
N LYS A 19 -8.88 8.80 -2.18
CA LYS A 19 -7.85 8.64 -3.22
C LYS A 19 -8.42 7.94 -4.46
N ARG A 20 -9.15 6.83 -4.27
CA ARG A 20 -9.73 6.06 -5.38
C ARG A 20 -10.92 6.77 -6.01
N LYS A 21 -11.73 7.48 -5.22
CA LYS A 21 -12.80 8.37 -5.71
C LYS A 21 -12.26 9.44 -6.66
N ASN A 22 -11.20 10.13 -6.27
CA ASN A 22 -10.58 11.17 -7.11
C ASN A 22 -10.04 10.58 -8.42
N LYS A 23 -9.38 9.41 -8.34
CA LYS A 23 -8.89 8.71 -9.54
C LYS A 23 -10.05 8.30 -10.46
N TYR A 24 -11.15 7.80 -9.90
CA TYR A 24 -12.36 7.48 -10.65
C TYR A 24 -12.93 8.71 -11.36
N LEU A 25 -13.13 9.84 -10.66
CA LEU A 25 -13.65 11.06 -11.27
C LEU A 25 -12.76 11.59 -12.40
N SER A 26 -11.44 11.51 -12.25
CA SER A 26 -10.49 11.85 -13.30
C SER A 26 -10.67 10.96 -14.55
N LEU A 27 -10.87 9.65 -14.35
CA LEU A 27 -11.15 8.72 -15.45
C LEU A 27 -12.52 8.97 -16.09
N VAL A 28 -13.56 9.23 -15.30
CA VAL A 28 -14.91 9.53 -15.81
C VAL A 28 -14.87 10.71 -16.78
N ARG A 29 -14.15 11.77 -16.43
CA ARG A 29 -13.99 12.95 -17.31
C ARG A 29 -13.30 12.64 -18.63
N ARG A 30 -12.46 11.61 -18.70
CA ARG A 30 -11.67 11.25 -19.89
C ARG A 30 -12.34 10.18 -20.77
N ILE A 31 -12.96 9.17 -20.16
CA ILE A 31 -13.41 7.95 -20.86
C ILE A 31 -14.87 7.56 -20.56
N GLY A 32 -15.57 8.33 -19.73
CA GLY A 32 -16.96 8.06 -19.35
C GLY A 32 -17.11 7.06 -18.19
N LYS A 33 -18.31 7.02 -17.58
CA LYS A 33 -18.59 6.28 -16.34
C LYS A 33 -18.32 4.77 -16.44
N ASN A 34 -18.85 4.12 -17.48
CA ASN A 34 -18.77 2.66 -17.63
C ASN A 34 -17.33 2.18 -17.86
N ARG A 35 -16.54 2.93 -18.64
CA ARG A 35 -15.12 2.57 -18.87
C ARG A 35 -14.26 2.90 -17.64
N ALA A 36 -14.60 3.95 -16.91
CA ALA A 36 -13.90 4.33 -15.67
C ALA A 36 -14.05 3.26 -14.57
N ILE A 37 -15.25 2.70 -14.36
CA ILE A 37 -15.43 1.64 -13.35
C ILE A 37 -14.65 0.37 -13.70
N VAL A 38 -14.64 -0.03 -14.97
CA VAL A 38 -13.83 -1.17 -15.45
C VAL A 38 -12.34 -0.91 -15.27
N ALA A 39 -11.87 0.32 -15.52
CA ALA A 39 -10.48 0.69 -15.29
C ALA A 39 -10.09 0.63 -13.80
N ILE A 40 -10.97 1.07 -12.89
CA ILE A 40 -10.72 0.93 -11.44
C ILE A 40 -10.71 -0.55 -11.03
N ALA A 41 -11.63 -1.36 -11.56
CA ALA A 41 -11.64 -2.81 -11.31
C ALA A 41 -10.33 -3.47 -11.81
N ARG A 42 -9.83 -3.11 -12.99
CA ARG A 42 -8.53 -3.60 -13.49
C ARG A 42 -7.38 -3.25 -12.55
N ILE A 43 -7.31 -2.00 -12.09
CA ILE A 43 -6.27 -1.57 -11.15
C ILE A 43 -6.35 -2.37 -9.83
N LEU A 44 -7.55 -2.65 -9.35
CA LEU A 44 -7.75 -3.49 -8.16
C LEU A 44 -7.28 -4.94 -8.39
N ALA A 45 -7.64 -5.54 -9.52
CA ALA A 45 -7.19 -6.89 -9.87
C ALA A 45 -5.65 -6.97 -9.94
N GLU A 46 -5.00 -6.00 -10.59
CA GLU A 46 -3.54 -5.93 -10.67
C GLU A 46 -2.89 -5.77 -9.30
N THR A 47 -3.50 -4.97 -8.42
CA THR A 47 -3.02 -4.78 -7.04
C THR A 47 -3.08 -6.10 -6.26
N ILE A 48 -4.23 -6.78 -6.28
CA ILE A 48 -4.44 -8.07 -5.61
C ILE A 48 -3.48 -9.12 -6.16
N PHE A 49 -3.38 -9.22 -7.49
CA PHE A 49 -2.46 -10.17 -8.14
C PHE A 49 -1.00 -9.92 -7.72
N THR A 50 -0.59 -8.65 -7.64
CA THR A 50 0.78 -8.30 -7.23
C THR A 50 1.03 -8.64 -5.75
N MET A 51 0.05 -8.42 -4.87
CA MET A 51 0.12 -8.80 -3.46
C MET A 51 0.30 -10.31 -3.32
N LEU A 52 -0.58 -11.08 -3.96
CA LEU A 52 -0.54 -12.55 -3.95
C LEU A 52 0.76 -13.09 -4.53
N LYS A 53 1.21 -12.56 -5.68
CA LYS A 53 2.44 -13.01 -6.35
C LYS A 53 3.69 -12.81 -5.48
N LYS A 54 3.70 -11.78 -4.64
CA LYS A 54 4.84 -11.44 -3.77
C LYS A 54 4.76 -12.09 -2.39
N ASN A 55 3.72 -12.90 -2.10
CA ASN A 55 3.38 -13.33 -0.73
C ASN A 55 3.37 -12.15 0.26
N PHE A 56 2.92 -10.99 -0.21
CA PHE A 56 2.73 -9.84 0.67
C PHE A 56 1.37 -10.03 1.33
N ASP A 57 1.37 -10.22 2.64
CA ASP A 57 0.11 -10.24 3.39
C ASP A 57 -0.61 -8.92 3.19
N PHE A 58 -1.93 -9.01 2.97
CA PHE A 58 -2.79 -7.85 3.03
C PHE A 58 -2.91 -7.47 4.51
N GLU A 59 -1.99 -6.63 4.98
CA GLU A 59 -2.17 -5.93 6.24
C GLU A 59 -3.36 -4.97 6.08
N ASP A 60 -4.55 -5.40 6.52
CA ASP A 60 -5.71 -4.52 6.78
C ASP A 60 -5.44 -3.66 8.03
N GLU A 61 -4.22 -3.14 8.10
CA GLU A 61 -3.78 -2.33 9.19
C GLU A 61 -4.37 -0.94 8.95
N ILE A 62 -5.47 -0.68 9.65
CA ILE A 62 -5.75 0.64 10.25
C ILE A 62 -4.65 0.91 11.30
N ILE A 63 -3.38 0.69 10.95
CA ILE A 63 -2.29 1.33 11.66
C ILE A 63 -2.33 2.75 11.15
N SER A 64 -2.63 3.67 12.06
CA SER A 64 -2.48 5.08 11.75
C SER A 64 -1.09 5.27 11.16
N LEU A 65 -0.96 6.04 10.08
CA LEU A 65 0.34 6.36 9.44
C LEU A 65 1.45 6.66 10.47
N THR A 66 1.04 7.17 11.64
CA THR A 66 1.84 7.36 12.84
C THR A 66 2.53 6.09 13.36
N GLU A 67 1.85 4.97 13.59
CA GLU A 67 2.49 3.81 14.25
C GLU A 67 3.43 3.06 13.31
N LYS A 68 3.12 3.02 12.00
CA LYS A 68 4.05 2.50 10.99
C LYS A 68 5.32 3.34 10.92
N LYS A 69 5.16 4.67 10.90
CA LYS A 69 6.29 5.60 10.88
C LYS A 69 7.11 5.52 12.17
N VAL A 70 6.46 5.32 13.32
CA VAL A 70 7.13 5.08 14.61
C VAL A 70 7.90 3.76 14.57
N ARG A 71 7.34 2.67 14.04
CA ARG A 71 8.02 1.38 13.89
C ARG A 71 9.25 1.49 13.00
N GLU A 72 9.13 2.14 11.84
CA GLU A 72 10.25 2.42 10.92
C GLU A 72 11.31 3.37 11.53
N MET A 73 10.92 4.25 12.45
CA MET A 73 11.85 5.11 13.17
C MET A 73 12.63 4.30 14.22
N ILE A 74 11.94 3.46 15.00
CA ILE A 74 12.55 2.58 16.00
C ILE A 74 13.57 1.63 15.37
N GLU A 75 13.22 1.00 14.24
CA GLU A 75 14.13 0.05 13.57
C GLU A 75 15.39 0.73 13.02
N ARG A 76 15.29 1.96 12.50
CA ARG A 76 16.47 2.75 12.08
C ARG A 76 17.39 3.10 13.25
N THR A 77 16.82 3.54 14.37
CA THR A 77 17.62 3.86 15.55
C THR A 77 18.34 2.61 16.09
N LYS A 78 17.71 1.44 16.06
CA LYS A 78 18.36 0.18 16.45
C LYS A 78 19.52 -0.22 15.53
N SER A 79 19.40 0.01 14.21
CA SER A 79 20.50 -0.26 13.28
C SER A 79 21.69 0.68 13.49
N GLU A 80 21.42 1.98 13.70
CA GLU A 80 22.47 2.97 13.98
C GLU A 80 23.20 2.66 15.29
N LEU A 81 22.48 2.26 16.35
CA LEU A 81 23.09 1.84 17.63
C LEU A 81 23.97 0.60 17.48
N ARG A 82 23.61 -0.34 16.61
CA ARG A 82 24.45 -1.51 16.29
C ARG A 82 25.74 -1.11 15.58
N GLU A 83 25.67 -0.22 14.60
CA GLU A 83 26.86 0.23 13.87
C GLU A 83 27.84 0.98 14.78
N ILE A 84 27.33 1.85 15.65
CA ILE A 84 28.15 2.57 16.64
C ILE A 84 28.85 1.59 17.58
N GLY A 85 28.13 0.62 18.13
CA GLY A 85 28.72 -0.39 19.02
C GLY A 85 29.79 -1.24 18.33
N ILE A 86 29.61 -1.58 17.06
CA ILE A 86 30.63 -2.29 16.27
C ILE A 86 31.88 -1.42 16.07
N GLN A 87 31.71 -0.12 15.76
CA GLN A 87 32.85 0.80 15.58
C GLN A 87 33.63 1.03 16.88
N GLU A 88 32.96 1.18 18.01
CA GLU A 88 33.60 1.30 19.32
C GLU A 88 34.37 0.03 19.69
N SER A 89 33.82 -1.14 19.39
CA SER A 89 34.48 -2.43 19.60
C SER A 89 35.79 -2.55 18.81
N ILE A 90 35.78 -2.14 17.54
CA ILE A 90 36.97 -2.16 16.67
C ILE A 90 38.06 -1.22 17.21
N LYS A 91 37.65 -0.06 17.75
CA LYS A 91 38.56 0.96 18.30
C LYS A 91 39.24 0.57 19.61
N LEU A 92 38.72 -0.44 20.31
CA LEU A 92 39.31 -1.00 21.53
C LEU A 92 40.33 -2.12 21.25
N ILE A 93 40.36 -2.64 20.03
CA ILE A 93 41.23 -3.75 19.60
C ILE A 93 42.46 -3.24 18.83
N LEU A 94 42.39 -2.04 18.25
CA LEU A 94 43.49 -1.33 17.58
C LEU A 94 44.18 -0.34 18.54
#